data_AF-A0A1J3H589-F1
#
_entry.id   AF-A0A1J3H589-F1
#
_cell.length_a   1.000
_cell.length_b   1.000
_cell.length_c   1.000
_cell.angle_alpha   90.00
_cell.angle_beta   90.00
_cell.angle_gamma   90.00
#
_symmetry.space_group_name_H-M   'P 1'
#
loop_
_entity.id
_entity.type
_entity.pdbx_description
1 polymer ?
#
loop_
_entity_poly.entity_id
_entity_poly.type
_entity_poly.pdbx_seq_one_letter_code
_entity_poly.pdbx_strand_id
1 'polypeptide(L)'
;RKTLDSFYELRRKEIRERTRYLYKKGQEESPVNVGDQLFLTMMNLTMNMLWGGSVKAEEMESVGTVFKGVISEITRLLGEPNVSDFFPLIARFDLQGLVKKMRVCAHELDAIFDRAIEHMQMLRSRNYDNDGECKDFLQHLMKLKDQEADSEVPITVNHVKAVLMDM
;
A
#
# COMPACT_ATOMS: atom_id res chain seq x y z
N ARG A 1 -4.78 19.19 6.62
CA ARG A 1 -3.55 19.88 6.16
C ARG A 1 -2.31 19.35 6.89
N LYS A 2 -2.23 19.41 8.23
CA LYS A 2 -1.07 18.93 9.02
C LYS A 2 -0.51 17.55 8.63
N THR A 3 -1.37 16.55 8.36
CA THR A 3 -0.94 15.18 7.99
C THR A 3 -0.41 15.05 6.55
N LEU A 4 -0.86 15.89 5.61
CA LEU A 4 -0.30 15.91 4.25
C LEU A 4 1.06 16.62 4.22
N ASP A 5 1.23 17.61 5.09
CA ASP A 5 2.46 18.37 5.27
C ASP A 5 3.54 17.53 5.97
N SER A 6 3.17 16.61 6.88
CA SER A 6 4.14 15.73 7.56
C SER A 6 4.87 14.79 6.59
N PHE A 7 4.25 14.43 5.46
CA PHE A 7 4.89 13.62 4.41
C PHE A 7 5.66 14.44 3.37
N TYR A 8 5.73 15.77 3.51
CA TYR A 8 6.44 16.62 2.55
C TYR A 8 7.91 16.25 2.39
N GLU A 9 8.62 16.06 3.51
CA GLU A 9 10.05 15.71 3.47
C GLU A 9 10.29 14.33 2.87
N LEU A 10 9.39 13.37 3.12
CA LEU A 10 9.42 12.05 2.50
C LEU A 10 9.26 12.16 0.96
N ARG A 11 8.23 12.88 0.49
CA ARG A 11 8.02 13.13 -0.95
C ARG A 11 9.22 13.82 -1.58
N ARG A 12 9.72 14.87 -0.92
CA ARG A 12 10.88 15.64 -1.39
C ARG A 12 12.13 14.78 -1.48
N LYS A 13 12.38 13.90 -0.51
CA LYS A 13 13.52 12.99 -0.50
C LYS A 13 13.47 12.03 -1.69
N GLU A 14 12.39 11.27 -1.85
CA GLU A 14 12.27 10.27 -2.93
C GLU A 14 12.37 10.93 -4.31
N ILE A 15 11.69 12.07 -4.52
CA ILE A 15 11.77 12.80 -5.81
C ILE A 15 13.20 13.24 -6.09
N ARG A 16 13.92 13.79 -5.10
CA ARG A 16 15.32 14.21 -5.30
C ARG A 16 16.24 13.02 -5.60
N GLU A 17 16.04 11.89 -4.93
CA GLU A 17 16.80 10.67 -5.18
C GLU A 17 16.55 10.12 -6.58
N ARG A 18 15.28 10.05 -7.01
CA ARG A 18 14.94 9.59 -8.35
C ARG A 18 15.43 10.53 -9.44
N THR A 19 15.31 11.84 -9.26
CA THR A 19 15.85 12.84 -10.21
C THR A 19 17.37 12.70 -10.34
N ARG A 20 18.08 12.47 -9.24
CA ARG A 20 19.53 12.24 -9.26
C ARG A 20 19.88 10.95 -10.01
N TYR A 21 19.12 9.88 -9.80
CA TYR A 21 19.28 8.62 -10.51
C TYR A 21 19.09 8.79 -12.03
N LEU A 22 18.00 9.45 -12.45
CA LEU A 22 17.71 9.71 -13.86
C LEU A 22 18.78 10.60 -14.50
N TYR A 23 19.24 11.62 -13.79
CA TYR A 23 20.33 12.49 -14.25
C TYR A 23 21.62 11.71 -14.50
N LYS A 24 22.01 10.85 -13.56
CA LYS A 24 23.19 9.98 -13.72
C LYS A 24 23.04 9.03 -14.91
N LYS A 25 21.87 8.43 -15.09
CA LYS A 25 21.59 7.56 -16.24
C LYS A 25 21.67 8.30 -17.58
N GLY A 26 21.23 9.56 -17.61
CA GLY A 26 21.39 10.43 -18.77
C GLY A 26 22.86 10.74 -19.10
N GLN A 27 23.71 10.94 -18.08
CA GLN A 27 25.16 11.11 -18.27
C GLN A 27 25.84 9.84 -18.80
N GLU A 28 25.32 8.67 -18.44
CA GLU A 28 25.80 7.36 -18.90
C GLU A 28 25.28 6.97 -20.29
N GLU A 29 24.45 7.82 -20.93
CA GLU A 29 23.73 7.51 -22.18
C GLU A 29 22.95 6.18 -22.11
N SER A 30 22.57 5.77 -20.90
CA SER A 30 21.87 4.50 -20.65
C SER A 30 20.37 4.68 -20.90
N PRO A 31 19.72 3.78 -21.66
CA PRO A 31 18.27 3.80 -21.80
C PRO A 31 17.61 3.56 -20.43
N VAL A 32 16.48 4.24 -20.20
CA VAL A 32 15.67 4.11 -18.98
C VAL A 32 14.20 4.06 -19.36
N ASN A 33 13.45 3.13 -18.75
CA ASN A 33 11.99 3.15 -18.80
C ASN A 33 11.45 4.15 -17.77
N VAL A 34 10.97 5.30 -18.23
CA VAL A 34 10.42 6.35 -17.36
C VAL A 34 9.14 5.90 -16.66
N GLY A 35 8.32 5.07 -17.31
CA GLY A 35 7.09 4.52 -16.73
C GLY A 35 7.39 3.67 -15.50
N ASP A 36 8.34 2.75 -15.61
CA ASP A 36 8.77 1.90 -14.50
C ASP A 36 9.37 2.72 -13.36
N GLN A 37 10.19 3.72 -13.67
CA GLN A 37 10.79 4.58 -12.64
C GLN A 37 9.74 5.41 -11.91
N LEU A 38 8.74 5.94 -12.62
CA LEU A 38 7.64 6.70 -12.02
C LEU A 38 6.77 5.78 -11.16
N PHE A 39 6.40 4.60 -11.68
CA PHE A 39 5.63 3.61 -10.94
C PHE A 39 6.34 3.21 -9.63
N LEU A 40 7.63 2.87 -9.69
CA LEU A 40 8.43 2.52 -8.51
C LEU A 40 8.51 3.67 -7.50
N THR A 41 8.64 4.91 -7.99
CA THR A 41 8.70 6.11 -7.14
C THR A 41 7.39 6.33 -6.40
N MET A 42 6.27 6.32 -7.13
CA MET A 42 4.95 6.52 -6.57
C MET A 42 4.62 5.41 -5.57
N MET A 43 4.92 4.16 -5.93
CA MET A 43 4.73 3.02 -5.07
C MET A 43 5.54 3.11 -3.76
N ASN A 44 6.82 3.47 -3.85
CA ASN A 44 7.66 3.68 -2.68
C ASN A 44 7.11 4.79 -1.78
N LEU A 45 6.63 5.89 -2.36
CA LEU A 45 6.02 6.97 -1.61
C LEU A 45 4.73 6.52 -0.90
N THR A 46 3.82 5.88 -1.62
CA THR A 46 2.56 5.39 -1.05
C THR A 46 2.83 4.42 0.09
N MET A 47 3.68 3.41 -0.10
CA MET A 47 4.02 2.47 0.97
C MET A 47 4.65 3.14 2.20
N ASN A 48 5.56 4.10 2.00
CA ASN A 48 6.14 4.85 3.12
C ASN A 48 5.10 5.70 3.86
N MET A 49 4.13 6.29 3.15
CA MET A 49 3.05 7.05 3.78
C MET A 49 2.05 6.15 4.51
N LEU A 50 1.78 4.96 3.97
CA LEU A 50 0.85 3.99 4.55
C LEU A 50 1.39 3.36 5.83
N TRP A 51 2.62 2.84 5.81
CA TRP A 51 3.18 2.07 6.94
C TRP A 51 4.70 2.19 7.12
N GLY A 52 5.35 3.22 6.55
CA GLY A 52 6.80 3.40 6.68
C GLY A 52 7.28 3.66 8.12
N GLY A 53 6.40 4.10 9.02
CA GLY A 53 6.69 4.22 10.45
C GLY A 53 6.28 2.97 11.26
N SER A 54 5.61 2.01 10.62
CA SER A 54 4.98 0.85 11.23
C SER A 54 5.64 -0.47 10.85
N VAL A 55 6.54 -0.48 9.86
CA VAL A 55 7.31 -1.65 9.42
C VAL A 55 8.80 -1.32 9.49
N LYS A 56 9.65 -2.25 9.96
CA LYS A 56 11.11 -2.05 9.97
C LYS A 56 11.65 -1.97 8.54
N ALA A 57 12.72 -1.22 8.32
CA ALA A 57 13.32 -1.05 7.00
C ALA A 57 13.70 -2.39 6.32
N GLU A 58 14.23 -3.35 7.08
CA GLU A 58 14.62 -4.69 6.59
C GLU A 58 13.41 -5.52 6.14
N GLU A 59 12.30 -5.44 6.88
CA GLU A 59 11.04 -6.11 6.51
C GLU A 59 10.31 -5.35 5.40
N MET A 60 10.47 -4.03 5.34
CA MET A 60 9.84 -3.16 4.35
C MET A 60 10.34 -3.43 2.93
N GLU A 61 11.60 -3.83 2.76
CA GLU A 61 12.13 -4.23 1.45
C GLU A 61 11.49 -5.54 0.95
N SER A 62 11.38 -6.53 1.83
CA SER A 62 10.73 -7.82 1.55
C SER A 62 9.22 -7.66 1.31
N VAL A 63 8.52 -7.04 2.26
CA VAL A 63 7.08 -6.73 2.19
C VAL A 63 6.78 -5.87 0.97
N GLY A 64 7.60 -4.86 0.71
CA GLY A 64 7.41 -3.95 -0.41
C GLY A 64 7.61 -4.61 -1.77
N THR A 65 8.49 -5.60 -1.88
CA THR A 65 8.68 -6.36 -3.12
C THR A 65 7.48 -7.26 -3.40
N VAL A 66 6.98 -7.97 -2.39
CA VAL A 66 5.78 -8.81 -2.52
C VAL A 66 4.57 -7.93 -2.84
N PHE A 67 4.39 -6.82 -2.12
CA PHE A 67 3.32 -5.86 -2.35
C PHE A 67 3.33 -5.29 -3.77
N LYS A 68 4.51 -4.91 -4.30
CA LYS A 68 4.66 -4.47 -5.70
C LYS A 68 4.16 -5.51 -6.69
N GLY A 69 4.51 -6.79 -6.47
CA GLY A 69 4.05 -7.88 -7.32
C GLY A 69 2.52 -8.03 -7.29
N VAL A 70 1.93 -8.05 -6.10
CA VAL A 70 0.48 -8.17 -5.90
C VAL A 70 -0.28 -7.01 -6.55
N ILE A 71 0.14 -5.76 -6.30
CA ILE A 71 -0.52 -4.57 -6.89
C ILE A 71 -0.35 -4.52 -8.41
N SER A 72 0.80 -4.95 -8.94
CA SER A 72 1.01 -5.05 -10.39
C SER A 72 0.02 -6.04 -11.02
N GLU A 73 -0.22 -7.19 -10.39
CA GLU A 73 -1.17 -8.18 -10.89
C GLU A 73 -2.62 -7.71 -10.74
N ILE A 74 -2.99 -7.08 -9.62
CA ILE A 74 -4.31 -6.45 -9.45
C ILE A 74 -4.55 -5.42 -10.55
N THR A 75 -3.57 -4.54 -10.81
CA THR A 75 -3.65 -3.52 -11.87
C THR A 75 -3.84 -4.16 -13.25
N ARG A 76 -3.11 -5.25 -13.53
CA ARG A 76 -3.25 -6.00 -14.78
C ARG A 76 -4.65 -6.61 -14.92
N LEU A 77 -5.17 -7.21 -13.85
CA LEU A 77 -6.50 -7.83 -13.82
C LEU A 77 -7.62 -6.80 -13.95
N LEU A 78 -7.52 -5.63 -13.30
CA LEU A 78 -8.49 -4.54 -13.42
C LEU A 78 -8.49 -3.92 -14.83
N GLY A 79 -7.36 -3.92 -15.52
CA GLY A 79 -7.25 -3.48 -16.90
C GLY A 79 -7.76 -4.48 -17.93
N GLU A 80 -8.04 -5.72 -17.54
CA GLU A 80 -8.48 -6.78 -18.45
C GLU A 80 -10.03 -6.78 -18.55
N PRO A 81 -10.62 -6.59 -19.75
CA PRO A 81 -12.07 -6.63 -19.90
C PRO A 81 -12.63 -8.01 -19.51
N ASN A 82 -13.54 -8.05 -18.55
CA ASN A 82 -14.21 -9.27 -18.13
C ASN A 82 -15.56 -9.43 -18.84
N VAL A 83 -15.67 -10.44 -19.71
CA VAL A 83 -16.88 -10.80 -20.47
C VAL A 83 -18.07 -11.02 -19.54
N SER A 84 -17.83 -11.55 -18.34
CA SER A 84 -18.86 -11.79 -17.32
C SER A 84 -19.56 -10.51 -16.87
N ASP A 85 -18.88 -9.36 -16.94
CA ASP A 85 -19.44 -8.07 -16.53
C ASP A 85 -20.44 -7.54 -17.58
N PHE A 86 -20.33 -8.01 -18.83
CA PHE A 86 -21.24 -7.65 -19.94
C PHE A 86 -22.38 -8.66 -20.11
N PHE A 87 -22.19 -9.92 -19.71
CA PHE A 87 -23.15 -11.00 -19.90
C PHE A 87 -23.45 -11.75 -18.58
N PRO A 88 -24.41 -11.25 -17.77
CA PRO A 88 -24.69 -11.80 -16.44
C PRO A 88 -25.04 -13.30 -16.41
N LEU A 89 -25.63 -13.82 -17.50
CA LEU A 89 -26.04 -15.22 -17.64
C LEU A 89 -24.85 -16.21 -17.53
N ILE A 90 -23.65 -15.78 -17.92
CA ILE A 90 -22.44 -16.61 -17.89
C ILE A 90 -21.48 -16.25 -16.75
N ALA A 91 -21.81 -15.22 -15.95
CA ALA A 91 -20.90 -14.69 -14.94
C ALA A 91 -20.46 -15.71 -13.87
N ARG A 92 -21.35 -16.66 -13.53
CA ARG A 92 -21.04 -17.72 -12.56
C ARG A 92 -19.92 -18.67 -12.98
N PHE A 93 -19.57 -18.71 -14.26
CA PHE A 93 -18.58 -19.64 -14.79
C PHE A 93 -17.15 -19.11 -14.74
N ASP A 94 -16.97 -17.79 -14.55
CA ASP A 94 -15.64 -17.13 -14.55
C ASP A 94 -14.79 -17.60 -15.75
N LEU A 95 -15.32 -17.45 -16.97
CA LEU A 95 -14.74 -18.05 -18.18
C LEU A 95 -13.28 -17.63 -18.45
N GLN A 96 -12.88 -16.43 -18.02
CA GLN A 96 -11.52 -15.91 -18.14
C GLN A 96 -10.67 -16.19 -16.89
N GLY A 97 -11.27 -16.73 -15.82
CA GLY A 97 -10.61 -16.97 -14.54
C GLY A 97 -10.22 -15.71 -13.80
N LEU A 98 -10.73 -14.53 -14.20
CA LEU A 98 -10.32 -13.23 -13.65
C LEU A 98 -10.79 -13.08 -12.20
N VAL A 99 -11.99 -13.54 -11.88
CA VAL A 99 -12.51 -13.48 -10.51
C VAL A 99 -11.67 -14.36 -9.59
N LYS A 100 -11.32 -15.57 -10.05
CA LYS A 100 -10.45 -16.48 -9.30
C LYS A 100 -9.06 -15.88 -9.07
N LYS A 101 -8.43 -15.30 -10.10
CA LYS A 101 -7.11 -14.65 -9.98
C LYS A 101 -7.16 -13.45 -9.03
N MET A 102 -8.19 -12.60 -9.17
CA MET A 102 -8.39 -11.45 -8.28
C MET A 102 -8.54 -11.88 -6.82
N ARG A 103 -9.23 -13.00 -6.56
CA ARG A 103 -9.36 -13.54 -5.20
C ARG A 103 -8.02 -13.99 -4.61
N VAL A 104 -7.13 -14.57 -5.41
CA VAL A 104 -5.77 -14.93 -4.97
C VAL A 104 -5.00 -13.66 -4.58
N CYS A 105 -5.00 -12.65 -5.45
CA CYS A 105 -4.34 -11.38 -5.16
C CYS A 105 -4.92 -10.69 -3.92
N ALA A 106 -6.25 -10.71 -3.75
CA ALA A 106 -6.90 -10.14 -2.58
C ALA A 106 -6.48 -10.85 -1.28
N HIS A 107 -6.32 -12.18 -1.30
CA HIS A 107 -5.83 -12.92 -0.15
C HIS A 107 -4.35 -12.62 0.16
N GLU A 108 -3.51 -12.50 -0.86
CA GLU A 108 -2.11 -12.11 -0.68
C GLU A 108 -1.98 -10.69 -0.12
N LEU A 109 -2.79 -9.75 -0.62
CA LEU A 109 -2.85 -8.38 -0.12
C LEU A 109 -3.35 -8.31 1.33
N ASP A 110 -4.40 -9.06 1.65
CA ASP A 110 -4.94 -9.15 3.02
C ASP A 110 -3.87 -9.63 4.01
N ALA A 111 -3.10 -10.65 3.65
CA ALA A 111 -2.00 -11.16 4.45
C ALA A 111 -0.85 -10.14 4.63
N ILE A 112 -0.60 -9.28 3.63
CA ILE A 112 0.36 -8.17 3.77
C ILE A 112 -0.14 -7.17 4.79
N PHE A 113 -1.42 -6.79 4.73
CA PHE A 113 -2.00 -5.86 5.70
C PHE A 113 -2.00 -6.43 7.11
N ASP A 114 -2.31 -7.71 7.29
CA ASP A 114 -2.23 -8.36 8.60
C ASP A 114 -0.82 -8.26 9.20
N ARG A 115 0.21 -8.59 8.43
CA ARG A 115 1.61 -8.47 8.88
C ARG A 115 1.98 -7.04 9.25
N ALA A 116 1.53 -6.06 8.47
CA ALA A 116 1.78 -4.65 8.76
C ALA A 116 1.11 -4.20 10.06
N ILE A 117 -0.13 -4.65 10.30
CA ILE A 117 -0.89 -4.37 11.53
C ILE A 117 -0.22 -5.04 12.74
N GLU A 118 0.14 -6.31 12.63
CA GLU A 118 0.84 -7.05 13.69
C GLU A 118 2.15 -6.37 14.08
N HIS A 119 2.98 -6.01 13.09
CA HIS A 119 4.25 -5.35 13.34
C HIS A 119 4.05 -3.96 13.98
N MET A 120 3.05 -3.18 13.53
CA MET A 120 2.68 -1.91 14.16
C MET A 120 2.34 -2.11 15.65
N GLN A 121 1.52 -3.12 15.98
CA GLN A 121 1.14 -3.41 17.36
C GLN A 121 2.36 -3.81 18.21
N MET A 122 3.29 -4.61 17.67
CA MET A 122 4.55 -4.96 18.34
C MET A 122 5.43 -3.74 18.61
N LEU A 123 5.51 -2.79 17.67
CA LEU A 123 6.27 -1.55 17.86
C LEU A 123 5.63 -0.66 18.94
N ARG A 124 4.29 -0.61 19.00
CA ARG A 124 3.54 0.16 20.00
C ARG A 124 3.69 -0.41 21.40
N SER A 125 3.71 -1.73 21.56
CA SER A 125 3.90 -2.37 22.88
C SER A 125 5.32 -2.20 23.43
N ARG A 126 6.32 -2.03 22.56
CA ARG A 126 7.74 -1.92 22.94
C ARG A 126 8.19 -0.48 23.22
N ASN A 127 7.52 0.51 22.66
CA ASN A 127 7.78 1.94 22.89
C ASN A 127 6.67 2.53 23.78
N TYR A 128 6.82 2.36 25.10
CA TYR A 128 5.84 2.82 26.10
C TYR A 128 5.75 4.36 26.22
N ASP A 129 6.66 5.12 25.59
CA ASP A 129 6.90 6.55 25.86
C ASP A 129 6.61 7.53 24.70
N ASN A 130 6.20 7.09 23.50
CA ASN A 130 5.88 8.04 22.43
C ASN A 130 4.38 8.40 22.44
N ASP A 131 4.05 9.34 23.31
CA ASP A 131 2.73 9.89 23.59
C ASP A 131 2.07 10.51 22.34
N GLY A 132 1.33 9.71 21.58
CA GLY A 132 0.23 10.18 20.73
C GLY A 132 0.53 10.58 19.28
N GLU A 133 1.79 10.68 18.85
CA GLU A 133 2.14 11.06 17.47
C GLU A 133 2.10 9.85 16.51
N CYS A 134 1.08 9.82 15.63
CA CYS A 134 0.95 8.81 14.58
C CYS A 134 1.90 9.15 13.42
N LYS A 135 2.79 8.22 13.08
CA LYS A 135 3.88 8.45 12.12
C LYS A 135 3.49 8.15 10.67
N ASP A 136 2.46 7.34 10.48
CA ASP A 136 1.96 6.92 9.17
C ASP A 136 0.44 6.73 9.19
N PHE A 137 -0.13 6.47 8.03
CA PHE A 137 -1.58 6.36 7.86
C PHE A 137 -2.19 5.18 8.61
N LEU A 138 -1.52 4.03 8.62
CA LEU A 138 -1.95 2.84 9.36
C LEU A 138 -2.12 3.16 10.86
N GLN A 139 -1.16 3.86 11.47
CA GLN A 139 -1.28 4.26 12.87
C GLN A 139 -2.46 5.20 13.12
N HIS A 140 -2.74 6.13 12.21
CA HIS A 140 -3.91 7.01 12.31
C HIS A 140 -5.21 6.23 12.23
N LEU A 141 -5.35 5.31 11.27
CA LEU A 141 -6.55 4.49 11.11
C LEU A 141 -6.79 3.57 12.30
N MET A 142 -5.72 2.98 12.84
CA MET A 142 -5.81 2.14 14.03
C MET A 142 -6.15 2.94 15.29
N LYS A 143 -5.61 4.16 15.45
CA LYS A 143 -6.01 5.08 16.53
C LYS A 143 -7.48 5.47 16.43
N LEU A 144 -7.96 5.77 15.22
CA LEU A 144 -9.37 6.06 14.97
C LEU A 144 -10.26 4.86 15.30
N LYS A 145 -9.85 3.65 14.90
CA LYS A 145 -10.52 2.39 15.25
C LYS A 145 -10.63 2.20 16.77
N ASP A 146 -9.57 2.51 17.51
CA ASP A 146 -9.56 2.40 18.97
C ASP A 146 -10.43 3.48 19.65
N GLN A 147 -10.52 4.69 19.07
CA GLN A 147 -11.35 5.79 19.58
C GLN A 147 -12.85 5.56 19.34
N GLU A 148 -13.20 4.93 18.23
CA GLU A 148 -14.58 4.63 17.82
C GLU A 148 -15.03 3.23 18.29
N ALA A 149 -14.34 2.63 19.27
CA ALA A 149 -14.64 1.27 19.73
C ALA A 149 -16.03 1.15 20.40
N ASP A 150 -16.46 2.22 21.08
CA ASP A 150 -17.73 2.28 21.82
C ASP A 150 -18.86 3.00 21.05
N SER A 151 -18.65 3.30 19.76
CA SER A 151 -19.69 3.96 18.95
C SER A 151 -20.80 2.98 18.53
N GLU A 152 -21.95 3.51 18.09
CA GLU A 152 -23.08 2.66 17.63
C GLU A 152 -22.69 1.77 16.43
N VAL A 153 -21.70 2.20 15.63
CA VAL A 153 -21.15 1.45 14.50
C VAL A 153 -19.62 1.43 14.61
N PRO A 154 -19.06 0.46 15.35
CA PRO A 154 -17.63 0.41 15.58
C PRO A 154 -16.82 0.22 14.29
N ILE A 155 -15.71 0.94 14.19
CA ILE A 155 -14.75 0.71 13.11
C ILE A 155 -14.01 -0.60 13.37
N THR A 156 -13.97 -1.48 12.37
CA THR A 156 -13.29 -2.77 12.45
C THR A 156 -11.94 -2.74 11.73
N VAL A 157 -11.11 -3.74 11.98
CA VAL A 157 -9.85 -3.93 11.22
C VAL A 157 -10.13 -4.11 9.73
N ASN A 158 -11.25 -4.74 9.35
CA ASN A 158 -11.63 -4.87 7.94
C ASN A 158 -11.92 -3.51 7.29
N HIS A 159 -12.51 -2.56 8.02
CA HIS A 159 -12.67 -1.19 7.51
C HIS A 159 -11.31 -0.50 7.31
N VAL A 160 -10.36 -0.69 8.23
CA VAL A 160 -8.99 -0.17 8.08
C VAL A 160 -8.33 -0.74 6.83
N LYS A 161 -8.36 -2.07 6.64
CA LYS A 161 -7.81 -2.74 5.46
C LYS A 161 -8.47 -2.28 4.16
N ALA A 162 -9.80 -2.11 4.16
CA ALA A 162 -10.52 -1.62 2.99
C ALA A 162 -10.08 -0.20 2.59
N VAL A 163 -9.88 0.70 3.56
CA VAL A 163 -9.37 2.05 3.28
C VAL A 163 -7.92 2.01 2.78
N LEU A 164 -7.07 1.12 3.31
CA LEU A 164 -5.70 0.95 2.82
C LEU A 164 -5.65 0.40 1.38
N MET A 165 -6.62 -0.42 0.98
CA MET A 165 -6.74 -0.93 -0.39
C MET A 165 -7.14 0.15 -1.40
N ASP A 166 -7.94 1.14 -0.97
CA ASP A 166 -8.44 2.22 -1.83
C ASP A 166 -7.38 3.30 -2.13
N MET A 167 -6.32 3.36 -1.33
CA MET A 167 -5.22 4.34 -1.41
C MET A 167 -4.09 3.90 -2.35
#